data_AF-A0AA37WY05-F1
#
_entry.id   AF-A0AA37WY05-F1
#
_cell.length_a   1.000
_cell.length_b   1.000
_cell.length_c   1.000
_cell.angle_alpha   90.00
_cell.angle_beta   90.00
_cell.angle_gamma   90.00
#
_symmetry.space_group_name_H-M   'P 1'
#
loop_
_entity.id
_entity.type
_entity.pdbx_description
1 polymer ?
#
loop_
_entity_poly.entity_id
_entity_poly.type
_entity_poly.pdbx_seq_one_letter_code
_entity_poly.pdbx_strand_id
1 'polypeptide(L)'
;MQESIEGKLRIWGRWASDKTGTEYRCALEVKLPRGTSLTAQDIDTAMRVDAAIANLNVSRWAGDHSLVWLLKQYYMHQCSYAEIAAFIKAHPKSALNDGWALGEMSKDKIWKLLCQAKGYVAGWLDAQANVATM
;
A
#
# COMPACT_ATOMS: atom_id res chain seq x y z
N MET A 1 6.72 -22.91 4.80
CA MET A 1 5.82 -21.94 5.46
C MET A 1 5.60 -20.80 4.48
N GLN A 2 4.39 -20.61 3.96
CA GLN A 2 4.10 -19.52 3.03
C GLN A 2 4.00 -18.21 3.83
N GLU A 3 4.81 -17.20 3.48
CA GLU A 3 4.66 -15.88 4.11
C GLU A 3 3.29 -15.30 3.79
N SER A 4 2.59 -14.84 4.83
CA SER A 4 1.32 -14.16 4.67
C SER A 4 1.49 -12.87 3.86
N ILE A 5 0.44 -12.46 3.14
CA ILE A 5 0.41 -11.18 2.41
C ILE A 5 0.73 -9.99 3.34
N GLU A 6 0.34 -10.09 4.61
CA GLU A 6 0.65 -9.09 5.64
C GLU A 6 2.16 -8.96 5.88
N GLY A 7 2.89 -10.09 5.92
CA GLY A 7 4.35 -10.10 6.07
C GLY A 7 5.04 -9.49 4.85
N LYS A 8 4.62 -9.88 3.63
CA LYS A 8 5.16 -9.36 2.38
C LYS A 8 4.94 -7.85 2.24
N LEU A 9 3.76 -7.35 2.62
CA LEU A 9 3.45 -5.91 2.59
C LEU A 9 4.23 -5.11 3.64
N ARG A 10 4.57 -5.70 4.80
CA ARG A 10 5.46 -5.06 5.78
C ARG A 10 6.89 -4.95 5.27
N ILE A 11 7.39 -6.00 4.60
CA ILE A 11 8.70 -5.99 3.95
C ILE A 11 8.72 -4.91 2.85
N TRP A 12 7.70 -4.88 1.99
CA TRP A 12 7.55 -3.83 0.97
C TRP A 12 7.46 -2.44 1.58
N GLY A 13 6.63 -2.22 2.61
CA GLY A 13 6.47 -0.92 3.25
C GLY A 13 7.79 -0.37 3.79
N ARG A 14 8.57 -1.25 4.44
CA ARG A 14 9.92 -0.92 4.92
C ARG A 14 10.90 -0.63 3.77
N TRP A 15 10.88 -1.43 2.72
CA TRP A 15 11.72 -1.21 1.55
C TRP A 15 11.38 0.11 0.85
N ALA A 16 10.09 0.38 0.65
CA ALA A 16 9.57 1.59 0.03
C ALA A 16 9.79 2.84 0.89
N SER A 17 10.02 2.68 2.19
CA SER A 17 10.32 3.78 3.10
C SER A 17 11.82 4.02 3.30
N ASP A 18 12.64 2.97 3.30
CA ASP A 18 14.11 3.03 3.43
C ASP A 18 14.77 3.47 2.12
N LYS A 19 14.21 3.03 0.99
CA LYS A 19 14.56 3.57 -0.33
C LYS A 19 13.55 4.64 -0.68
N THR A 20 14.03 5.76 -1.18
CA THR A 20 13.26 6.70 -2.01
C THR A 20 12.79 6.02 -3.32
N GLY A 21 12.02 4.93 -3.20
CA GLY A 21 11.48 4.15 -4.30
C GLY A 21 10.17 4.78 -4.73
N THR A 22 10.24 5.45 -5.88
CA THR A 22 9.15 6.16 -6.59
C THR A 22 8.80 7.56 -6.08
N GLU A 23 8.52 8.44 -7.05
CA GLU A 23 8.37 9.90 -7.01
C GLU A 23 7.18 10.43 -6.16
N TYR A 24 6.64 9.63 -5.24
CA TYR A 24 5.37 9.89 -4.57
C TYR A 24 5.59 10.41 -3.14
N ARG A 25 5.95 11.69 -3.03
CA ARG A 25 5.87 12.43 -1.74
C ARG A 25 4.40 12.64 -1.37
N CYS A 26 3.94 12.04 -0.28
CA CYS A 26 2.74 12.51 0.41
C CYS A 26 3.13 13.08 1.79
N ALA A 27 2.34 14.06 2.25
CA ALA A 27 2.68 15.10 3.24
C ALA A 27 2.75 14.66 4.71
N LEU A 28 2.83 13.36 5.00
CA LEU A 28 2.97 12.85 6.36
C LEU A 28 4.40 12.33 6.54
N GLU A 29 5.23 13.14 7.21
CA GLU A 29 6.64 12.87 7.47
C GLU A 29 6.85 11.44 8.01
N VAL A 30 7.81 10.73 7.38
CA VAL A 30 8.16 9.35 7.68
C VAL A 30 8.70 9.23 9.11
N LYS A 31 7.97 8.53 10.00
CA LYS A 31 8.39 8.25 11.38
C LYS A 31 9.11 6.89 11.50
N LEU A 32 10.19 6.66 10.77
CA LEU A 32 10.86 5.36 10.84
C LEU A 32 12.17 5.38 11.63
N PRO A 33 12.30 4.56 12.70
CA PRO A 33 13.61 4.21 13.21
C PRO A 33 14.34 3.37 12.15
N ARG A 34 15.58 3.73 11.84
CA ARG A 34 16.45 2.97 10.92
C ARG A 34 16.65 1.55 11.47
N GLY A 35 15.84 0.61 11.01
CA GLY A 35 15.97 -0.79 11.39
C GLY A 35 17.09 -1.48 10.59
N THR A 36 17.46 -2.68 11.03
CA THR A 36 18.34 -3.66 10.34
C THR A 36 18.26 -3.68 8.81
N SER A 37 19.37 -3.81 8.10
CA SER A 37 19.36 -3.84 6.63
C SER A 37 18.47 -4.97 6.07
N LEU A 38 17.69 -4.67 5.03
CA LEU A 38 16.91 -5.65 4.28
C LEU A 38 17.84 -6.65 3.58
N THR A 39 17.48 -7.94 3.61
CA THR A 39 18.22 -8.99 2.88
C THR A 39 17.91 -8.95 1.38
N ALA A 40 18.70 -9.65 0.56
CA ALA A 40 18.42 -9.78 -0.87
C ALA A 40 17.05 -10.42 -1.16
N GLN A 41 16.62 -11.38 -0.33
CA GLN A 41 15.31 -12.01 -0.43
C GLN A 41 14.18 -11.05 -0.06
N ASP A 42 14.38 -10.19 0.95
CA ASP A 42 13.41 -9.15 1.31
C ASP A 42 13.24 -8.14 0.17
N ILE A 43 14.33 -7.78 -0.50
CA ILE A 43 14.30 -6.86 -1.65
C ILE A 43 13.54 -7.49 -2.83
N ASP A 44 13.81 -8.76 -3.17
CA ASP A 44 13.07 -9.46 -4.23
C ASP A 44 11.57 -9.54 -3.90
N THR A 45 11.24 -9.85 -2.66
CA THR A 45 9.85 -9.88 -2.17
C THR A 45 9.20 -8.50 -2.30
N ALA A 46 9.88 -7.45 -1.89
CA ALA A 46 9.40 -6.07 -2.01
C ALA A 46 9.18 -5.67 -3.47
N MET A 47 10.10 -6.02 -4.38
CA MET A 47 9.96 -5.69 -5.81
C MET A 47 8.76 -6.39 -6.45
N ARG A 48 8.47 -7.65 -6.09
CA ARG A 48 7.28 -8.36 -6.58
C ARG A 48 5.98 -7.72 -6.07
N VAL A 49 5.95 -7.33 -4.80
CA VAL A 49 4.81 -6.61 -4.22
C VAL A 49 4.64 -5.24 -4.89
N ASP A 50 5.73 -4.54 -5.17
CA ASP A 50 5.72 -3.23 -5.85
C ASP A 50 5.13 -3.34 -7.26
N ALA A 51 5.51 -4.38 -8.03
CA ALA A 51 4.93 -4.66 -9.34
C ALA A 51 3.41 -4.95 -9.26
N ALA A 52 2.96 -5.66 -8.23
CA ALA A 52 1.54 -5.90 -7.99
C ALA A 52 0.77 -4.60 -7.69
N ILE A 53 1.36 -3.72 -6.88
CA ILE A 53 0.80 -2.40 -6.53
C ILE A 53 0.80 -1.46 -7.74
N ALA A 54 1.83 -1.53 -8.59
CA ALA A 54 1.84 -0.80 -9.86
C ALA A 54 0.75 -1.31 -10.81
N ASN A 55 0.47 -2.62 -10.83
CA ASN A 55 -0.60 -3.20 -11.66
C ASN A 55 -2.01 -2.77 -11.22
N LEU A 56 -2.22 -2.59 -9.91
CA LEU A 56 -3.44 -1.98 -9.37
C LEU A 56 -3.71 -0.59 -9.99
N ASN A 57 -2.66 0.16 -10.31
CA ASN A 57 -2.76 1.51 -10.89
C ASN A 57 -3.13 1.51 -12.39
N VAL A 58 -3.02 0.38 -13.10
CA VAL A 58 -3.15 0.29 -14.57
C VAL A 58 -4.37 -0.53 -15.01
N SER A 59 -4.90 -1.40 -14.15
CA SER A 59 -6.07 -2.22 -14.51
C SER A 59 -7.38 -1.41 -14.60
N ARG A 60 -8.38 -1.93 -15.32
CA ARG A 60 -9.74 -1.36 -15.57
C ARG A 60 -10.51 -0.84 -14.34
N TRP A 61 -9.98 -0.99 -13.13
CA TRP A 61 -10.37 -0.31 -11.90
C TRP A 61 -9.77 1.09 -11.80
N ALA A 62 -9.82 1.87 -12.89
CA ALA A 62 -9.19 3.18 -13.08
C ALA A 62 -9.74 4.31 -12.17
N GLY A 63 -10.21 3.98 -10.97
CA GLY A 63 -10.70 4.90 -9.94
C GLY A 63 -10.08 4.72 -8.56
N ASP A 64 -9.16 3.76 -8.35
CA ASP A 64 -8.65 3.43 -7.01
C ASP A 64 -7.17 3.80 -6.79
N HIS A 65 -6.73 4.96 -7.30
CA HIS A 65 -5.52 5.64 -6.78
C HIS A 65 -5.56 5.73 -5.24
N SER A 66 -6.77 5.76 -4.70
CA SER A 66 -7.15 5.59 -3.30
C SER A 66 -6.44 4.42 -2.58
N LEU A 67 -6.42 3.22 -3.17
CA LEU A 67 -6.00 1.99 -2.51
C LEU A 67 -4.49 1.93 -2.42
N VAL A 68 -3.81 2.35 -3.50
CA VAL A 68 -2.36 2.50 -3.52
C VAL A 68 -1.94 3.55 -2.48
N TRP A 69 -2.65 4.68 -2.40
CA TRP A 69 -2.38 5.69 -1.38
C TRP A 69 -2.57 5.14 0.04
N LEU A 70 -3.65 4.39 0.30
CA LEU A 70 -3.90 3.76 1.59
C LEU A 70 -2.82 2.75 1.98
N LEU A 71 -2.39 1.91 1.03
CA LEU A 71 -1.29 0.96 1.25
C LEU A 71 0.01 1.70 1.63
N LYS A 72 0.31 2.81 0.95
CA LYS A 72 1.47 3.66 1.28
C LYS A 72 1.34 4.25 2.68
N GLN A 73 0.21 4.89 3.00
CA GLN A 73 0.03 5.49 4.33
C GLN A 73 0.16 4.45 5.44
N TYR A 74 -0.42 3.27 5.25
CA TYR A 74 -0.43 2.24 6.29
C TYR A 74 0.90 1.47 6.43
N TYR A 75 1.51 1.03 5.33
CA TYR A 75 2.70 0.17 5.37
C TYR A 75 4.02 0.93 5.27
N MET A 76 4.08 1.99 4.45
CA MET A 76 5.30 2.78 4.24
C MET A 76 5.42 3.90 5.28
N HIS A 77 4.35 4.66 5.51
CA HIS A 77 4.36 5.77 6.48
C HIS A 77 3.99 5.33 7.91
N GLN A 78 3.55 4.07 8.09
CA GLN A 78 3.10 3.50 9.37
C GLN A 78 2.00 4.33 10.05
N CYS A 79 1.18 5.04 9.27
CA CYS A 79 0.05 5.77 9.80
C CYS A 79 -1.02 4.79 10.32
N SER A 80 -1.52 5.07 11.51
CA SER A 80 -2.70 4.41 12.04
C SER A 80 -3.94 4.75 11.22
N TYR A 81 -4.99 3.92 11.29
CA TYR A 81 -6.29 4.23 10.68
C TYR A 81 -6.86 5.56 11.18
N ALA A 82 -6.55 5.94 12.43
CA ALA A 82 -6.97 7.20 13.00
C ALA A 82 -6.28 8.40 12.33
N GLU A 83 -4.95 8.33 12.13
CA GLU A 83 -4.18 9.37 11.45
C GLU A 83 -4.61 9.52 9.99
N ILE A 84 -4.84 8.40 9.30
CA ILE A 84 -5.34 8.39 7.91
C ILE A 84 -6.73 9.04 7.84
N ALA A 85 -7.67 8.63 8.71
CA ALA A 85 -9.02 9.21 8.76
C ALA A 85 -8.99 10.72 9.05
N ALA A 86 -8.14 11.16 9.98
CA ALA A 86 -7.97 12.56 10.33
C ALA A 86 -7.41 13.37 9.15
N PHE A 87 -6.43 12.84 8.43
CA PHE A 87 -5.85 13.49 7.26
C PHE A 87 -6.91 13.76 6.17
N ILE A 88 -7.75 12.76 5.89
CA ILE A 88 -8.80 12.83 4.87
C ILE A 88 -9.85 13.86 5.24
N LYS A 89 -10.25 13.85 6.52
CA LYS A 89 -11.20 14.83 7.06
C LYS A 89 -10.66 16.26 6.94
N ALA A 90 -9.35 16.44 7.14
CA ALA A 90 -8.69 17.74 7.00
C ALA A 90 -8.47 18.17 5.53
N HIS A 91 -8.46 17.22 4.57
CA HIS A 91 -8.17 17.48 3.15
C HIS A 91 -9.30 17.03 2.20
N PRO A 92 -10.50 17.61 2.31
CA PRO A 92 -11.69 17.20 1.56
C PRO A 92 -11.51 17.33 0.03
N LYS A 93 -10.78 18.34 -0.46
CA LYS A 93 -10.56 18.54 -1.90
C LYS A 93 -9.69 17.44 -2.53
N SER A 94 -8.66 16.98 -1.82
CA SER A 94 -7.82 15.86 -2.29
C SER A 94 -8.60 14.55 -2.25
N ALA A 95 -9.37 14.33 -1.20
CA ALA A 95 -10.26 13.18 -1.09
C ALA A 95 -11.23 13.08 -2.28
N LEU A 96 -11.89 14.18 -2.67
CA LEU A 96 -12.77 14.21 -3.85
C LEU A 96 -12.05 13.84 -5.16
N ASN A 97 -10.85 14.38 -5.39
CA ASN A 97 -10.09 14.14 -6.61
C ASN A 97 -9.63 12.68 -6.74
N ASP A 98 -9.39 12.02 -5.61
CA ASP A 98 -9.04 10.59 -5.55
C ASP A 98 -10.29 9.68 -5.53
N GLY A 99 -11.48 10.23 -5.78
CA GLY A 99 -12.76 9.50 -5.87
C GLY A 99 -13.44 9.24 -4.52
N TRP A 100 -13.02 9.90 -3.45
CA TRP A 100 -13.50 9.64 -2.09
C TRP A 100 -14.68 10.55 -1.83
N ALA A 101 -15.87 9.94 -1.64
CA ALA A 101 -17.05 10.70 -1.26
C ALA A 101 -16.78 11.53 0.01
N LEU A 102 -17.02 12.84 -0.06
CA LEU A 102 -16.96 13.73 1.09
C LEU A 102 -18.00 13.32 2.12
N GLY A 103 -17.54 13.09 3.35
CA GLY A 103 -18.39 12.60 4.42
C GLY A 103 -17.91 11.23 4.89
N GLU A 104 -16.93 11.30 5.78
CA GLU A 104 -16.52 10.24 6.71
C GLU A 104 -15.92 8.97 6.11
N MET A 105 -14.62 9.04 5.82
CA MET A 105 -13.82 7.84 5.87
C MET A 105 -13.59 7.44 7.33
N SER A 106 -14.43 6.52 7.83
CA SER A 106 -14.25 5.92 9.15
C SER A 106 -13.06 4.96 9.16
N LYS A 107 -12.56 4.64 10.36
CA LYS A 107 -11.52 3.61 10.55
C LYS A 107 -11.93 2.28 9.91
N ASP A 108 -13.20 1.91 10.02
CA ASP A 108 -13.74 0.68 9.44
C ASP A 108 -13.73 0.71 7.91
N LYS A 109 -14.02 1.86 7.30
CA LYS A 109 -13.96 2.02 5.84
C LYS A 109 -12.52 1.94 5.35
N ILE A 110 -11.57 2.56 6.05
CA ILE A 110 -10.13 2.44 5.76
C ILE A 110 -9.68 0.98 5.85
N TRP A 111 -10.08 0.28 6.91
CA TRP A 111 -9.75 -1.13 7.09
C TRP A 111 -10.30 -2.00 5.95
N LYS A 112 -11.58 -1.83 5.57
CA LYS A 112 -12.19 -2.57 4.45
C LYS A 112 -11.46 -2.34 3.14
N LEU A 113 -11.12 -1.08 2.83
CA LEU A 113 -10.39 -0.73 1.62
C LEU A 113 -8.97 -1.31 1.64
N LEU A 114 -8.29 -1.29 2.78
CA LEU A 114 -6.99 -1.95 2.93
C LEU A 114 -7.10 -3.48 2.75
N CYS A 115 -8.13 -4.12 3.28
CA CYS A 115 -8.38 -5.55 3.05
C CYS A 115 -8.61 -5.86 1.57
N GLN A 116 -9.38 -5.03 0.86
CA GLN A 116 -9.58 -5.14 -0.57
C GLN A 116 -8.25 -5.01 -1.33
N ALA A 117 -7.44 -3.99 -1.01
CA ALA A 117 -6.14 -3.78 -1.60
C ALA A 117 -5.19 -4.97 -1.38
N LYS A 118 -5.16 -5.52 -0.15
CA LYS A 118 -4.40 -6.75 0.18
C LYS A 118 -4.84 -7.93 -0.67
N GLY A 119 -6.16 -8.13 -0.83
CA GLY A 119 -6.72 -9.20 -1.64
C GLY A 119 -6.27 -9.14 -3.10
N TYR A 120 -6.24 -7.94 -3.69
CA TYR A 120 -5.73 -7.76 -5.04
C TYR A 120 -4.23 -8.07 -5.16
N VAL A 121 -3.41 -7.55 -4.25
CA VAL A 121 -1.96 -7.82 -4.26
C VAL A 121 -1.71 -9.32 -4.11
N ALA A 122 -2.41 -10.00 -3.18
CA ALA A 122 -2.31 -11.44 -3.01
C ALA A 122 -2.69 -12.20 -4.29
N GLY A 123 -3.87 -11.92 -4.85
CA GLY A 123 -4.35 -12.60 -6.07
C GLY A 123 -3.44 -12.39 -7.27
N TRP A 124 -2.83 -11.22 -7.41
CA TRP A 124 -1.85 -10.96 -8.47
C TRP A 124 -0.57 -11.78 -8.26
N LEU A 125 -0.03 -11.81 -7.04
CA LEU A 125 1.17 -12.58 -6.71
C LEU A 125 0.95 -14.09 -6.93
N ASP A 126 -0.22 -14.61 -6.55
CA ASP A 126 -0.58 -16.01 -6.75
C ASP A 126 -0.72 -16.35 -8.24
N ALA A 127 -1.29 -15.44 -9.04
CA ALA A 127 -1.38 -15.61 -10.49
C ALA A 127 0.02 -15.68 -11.13
N GLN A 128 0.98 -14.84 -10.71
CA GLN A 128 2.36 -14.88 -11.21
C GLN A 128 3.09 -16.18 -10.82
N ALA A 129 2.85 -16.70 -9.61
CA ALA A 129 3.44 -17.95 -9.17
C ALA A 129 2.99 -19.13 -10.04
N ASN A 130 1.72 -19.15 -10.45
CA ASN A 130 1.17 -20.20 -11.32
C ASN A 130 1.71 -20.12 -12.76
N VAL A 131 1.94 -18.92 -13.28
CA VAL A 131 2.52 -18.72 -14.62
C VAL A 131 3.97 -19.21 -14.68
N ALA A 132 4.75 -19.07 -13.61
CA ALA A 132 6.15 -19.54 -13.58
C ALA A 132 6.30 -21.07 -13.52
N THR A 133 5.21 -21.80 -13.26
CA THR A 133 5.19 -23.27 -13.17
C THR A 133 4.63 -23.99 -14.40
N MET A 134 4.14 -23.23 -15.39
CA MET A 134 3.66 -23.75 -16.69
C MET A 134 4.75 -23.59 -17.76
#